data_AF-A0A452XUB9-F1
#
_entry.id   AF-A0A452XUB9-F1
#
_cell.length_a   1.000
_cell.length_b   1.000
_cell.length_c   1.000
_cell.angle_alpha   90.00
_cell.angle_beta   90.00
_cell.angle_gamma   90.00
#
_symmetry.space_group_name_H-M   'P 1'
#
loop_
_entity.id
_entity.type
_entity.pdbx_description
1 polymer ?
#
loop_
_entity_poly.entity_id
_entity_poly.type
_entity_poly.pdbx_seq_one_letter_code
_entity_poly.pdbx_strand_id
1 'polypeptide(L)'
;MVHKFLNQCNIPWVHLIWESYYQNSLPPGENAQCSFWWKDCLKLLDTYKLHSSCTPGSGKSILFWKDNWAGNTLNSQWPQLASFALNPHMSLHQIINTEDTSSLFHLPFSVEAFEQYQEMLGLLQNFPILDQNDTWRFPSGVTSYAVSNTYIILMGEFHTIPAISWLWKANCS
;
A
#
# COMPACT_ATOMS: atom_id res chain seq x y z
N MET A 1 10.22 -3.80 8.80
CA MET A 1 9.01 -4.31 9.47
C MET A 1 7.79 -4.22 8.56
N VAL A 2 7.41 -3.01 8.13
CA VAL A 2 6.29 -2.75 7.20
C VAL A 2 6.36 -3.58 5.91
N HIS A 3 7.53 -3.64 5.26
CA HIS A 3 7.73 -4.51 4.08
C HIS A 3 7.41 -6.00 4.35
N LYS A 4 7.82 -6.53 5.51
CA LYS A 4 7.56 -7.94 5.86
C LYS A 4 6.07 -8.17 6.11
N PHE A 5 5.39 -7.17 6.66
CA PHE A 5 3.94 -7.19 6.87
C PHE A 5 3.17 -7.15 5.55
N LEU A 6 3.50 -6.22 4.65
CA LEU A 6 2.82 -6.08 3.35
C LEU A 6 3.02 -7.30 2.44
N ASN A 7 4.21 -7.89 2.45
CA ASN A 7 4.50 -9.12 1.71
C ASN A 7 4.03 -10.40 2.42
N GLN A 8 3.31 -10.28 3.55
CA GLN A 8 2.84 -11.42 4.36
C GLN A 8 3.93 -12.48 4.59
N CYS A 9 5.14 -12.06 4.97
CA CYS A 9 6.24 -12.99 5.20
C CYS A 9 5.87 -13.97 6.33
N ASN A 10 6.22 -15.24 6.17
CA ASN A 10 5.95 -16.31 7.15
C ASN A 10 6.69 -16.06 8.48
N ILE A 11 6.12 -15.21 9.33
CA ILE A 11 6.67 -14.76 10.60
C ILE A 11 5.52 -14.65 11.60
N PRO A 12 5.68 -15.17 12.85
CA PRO A 12 4.57 -15.27 13.81
C PRO A 12 3.82 -13.96 14.07
N TRP A 13 4.53 -12.84 14.23
CA TRP A 13 3.88 -11.55 14.49
C TRP A 13 3.14 -11.00 13.26
N VAL A 14 3.57 -11.34 12.04
CA VAL A 14 2.89 -10.90 10.81
C VAL A 14 1.53 -11.58 10.71
N HIS A 15 1.49 -12.91 10.92
CA HIS A 15 0.23 -13.66 10.93
C HIS A 15 -0.71 -13.16 12.03
N LEU A 16 -0.19 -12.95 13.24
CA LEU A 16 -1.00 -12.44 14.35
C LEU A 16 -1.66 -11.11 14.01
N ILE A 17 -0.95 -10.17 13.40
CA ILE A 17 -1.51 -8.87 13.02
C ILE A 17 -2.55 -9.01 11.89
N TRP A 18 -2.29 -9.84 10.88
CA TRP A 18 -3.24 -10.09 9.80
C TRP A 18 -4.53 -10.76 10.31
N GLU A 19 -4.39 -11.77 11.17
CA GLU A 19 -5.52 -12.48 11.78
C GLU A 19 -6.29 -11.63 12.80
N SER A 20 -5.63 -10.72 13.51
CA SER A 20 -6.31 -9.91 14.54
C SER A 20 -7.01 -8.68 13.97
N TYR A 21 -6.43 -8.03 12.94
CA TYR A 21 -6.89 -6.72 12.50
C TYR A 21 -7.34 -6.66 11.03
N TYR A 22 -6.97 -7.65 10.19
CA TYR A 22 -7.08 -7.53 8.74
C TYR A 22 -7.73 -8.75 8.05
N GLN A 23 -8.51 -9.55 8.80
CA GLN A 23 -9.24 -10.70 8.23
C GLN A 23 -10.21 -10.30 7.10
N ASN A 24 -10.87 -9.14 7.24
CA ASN A 24 -11.96 -8.70 6.35
C ASN A 24 -11.72 -7.35 5.67
N SER A 25 -10.57 -6.71 5.92
CA SER A 25 -10.30 -5.36 5.42
C SER A 25 -8.80 -5.12 5.24
N LEU A 26 -8.48 -4.31 4.22
CA LEU A 26 -7.19 -3.62 4.12
C LEU A 26 -6.83 -2.95 5.46
N PRO A 27 -5.55 -2.64 5.70
CA PRO A 27 -5.18 -1.63 6.67
C PRO A 27 -6.01 -0.36 6.43
N PRO A 28 -6.98 -0.04 7.29
CA PRO A 28 -7.48 1.33 7.30
C PRO A 28 -6.28 2.20 7.64
N GLY A 29 -6.25 3.42 7.13
CA GLY A 29 -5.35 4.44 7.65
C GLY A 29 -5.67 4.75 9.11
N GLU A 30 -5.68 6.03 9.47
CA GLU A 30 -5.71 6.56 10.84
C GLU A 30 -6.73 5.97 11.84
N ASN A 31 -7.77 5.25 11.37
CA ASN A 31 -8.85 4.66 12.19
C ASN A 31 -8.74 3.14 12.44
N ALA A 32 -7.60 2.51 12.14
CA ALA A 32 -7.41 1.10 12.49
C ALA A 32 -7.43 0.90 14.02
N GLN A 33 -8.38 0.11 14.53
CA GLN A 33 -8.29 -0.40 15.91
C GLN A 33 -7.03 -1.26 15.97
N CYS A 34 -5.97 -0.76 16.59
CA CYS A 34 -4.71 -1.49 16.65
C CYS A 34 -3.93 -1.19 17.92
N SER A 35 -2.96 -2.06 18.22
CA SER A 35 -2.05 -1.85 19.32
C SER A 35 -1.24 -0.56 19.13
N PHE A 36 -0.90 0.10 20.23
CA PHE A 36 -0.14 1.35 20.23
C PHE A 36 1.10 1.30 19.33
N TRP A 37 1.90 0.24 19.45
CA TRP A 37 3.10 0.02 18.63
C TRP A 37 2.77 -0.16 17.14
N TRP A 38 1.67 -0.83 16.83
CA TRP A 38 1.26 -1.00 15.44
C TRP A 38 0.81 0.31 14.80
N LYS A 39 0.13 1.18 15.57
CA LYS A 39 -0.22 2.53 15.13
C LYS A 39 1.01 3.35 14.72
N ASP A 40 2.11 3.24 15.46
CA ASP A 40 3.36 3.91 15.07
C ASP A 40 4.00 3.28 13.83
N CYS A 41 3.93 1.95 13.67
CA CYS A 41 4.37 1.29 12.45
C CYS A 41 3.54 1.71 11.22
N LEU A 42 2.24 1.96 11.40
CA LEU A 42 1.35 2.44 10.33
C LEU A 42 1.70 3.87 9.88
N LYS A 43 2.28 4.72 10.73
CA LYS A 43 2.76 6.04 10.27
C LYS A 43 3.88 5.92 9.22
N LEU A 44 4.73 4.90 9.34
CA LEU A 44 5.77 4.62 8.34
C LEU A 44 5.22 3.89 7.10
N LEU A 45 3.98 3.37 7.15
CA LEU A 45 3.37 2.66 6.04
C LEU A 45 3.14 3.60 4.85
N ASP A 46 2.64 4.81 5.09
CA ASP A 46 2.37 5.76 4.01
C ASP A 46 3.65 6.19 3.30
N THR A 47 4.72 6.48 4.06
CA THR A 47 6.05 6.78 3.50
C THR A 47 6.60 5.59 2.72
N TYR A 48 6.45 4.37 3.25
CA TYR A 48 6.87 3.17 2.54
C TYR A 48 6.12 3.00 1.22
N LYS A 49 4.79 3.18 1.23
CA LYS A 49 3.93 3.05 0.04
C LYS A 49 4.27 4.09 -1.03
N LEU A 50 4.59 5.31 -0.62
CA LEU A 50 5.04 6.38 -1.52
C LEU A 50 6.31 5.99 -2.29
N HIS A 51 7.24 5.31 -1.60
CA HIS A 51 8.49 4.83 -2.16
C HIS A 51 8.45 3.32 -2.39
N SER A 52 7.35 2.74 -2.85
CA SER A 52 7.33 1.34 -3.28
C SER A 52 6.43 1.15 -4.49
N SER A 53 6.81 0.21 -5.35
CA SER A 53 5.95 -0.31 -6.40
C SER A 53 5.37 -1.64 -5.95
N CYS A 54 4.12 -1.91 -6.28
CA CYS A 54 3.49 -3.18 -5.98
C CYS A 54 3.10 -3.92 -7.26
N THR A 55 3.12 -5.25 -7.18
CA THR A 55 2.64 -6.13 -8.24
C THR A 55 1.41 -6.86 -7.71
N PRO A 56 0.25 -6.71 -8.38
CA PRO A 56 -0.97 -7.39 -8.01
C PRO A 56 -0.82 -8.90 -8.02
N GLY A 57 -1.15 -9.53 -6.90
CA GLY A 57 -1.48 -10.95 -6.80
C GLY A 57 -2.96 -11.07 -6.45
N SER A 58 -3.26 -11.22 -5.16
CA SER A 58 -4.63 -11.27 -4.64
C SER A 58 -5.34 -9.91 -4.63
N GLY A 59 -4.60 -8.81 -4.68
CA GLY A 59 -5.10 -7.43 -4.65
C GLY A 59 -5.60 -6.96 -3.29
N LYS A 60 -5.47 -7.77 -2.23
CA LYS A 60 -6.04 -7.49 -0.90
C LYS A 60 -5.24 -6.47 -0.11
N SER A 61 -3.94 -6.34 -0.38
CA SER A 61 -3.06 -5.38 0.31
C SER A 61 -2.90 -4.05 -0.42
N ILE A 62 -3.41 -3.97 -1.65
CA ILE A 62 -3.23 -2.84 -2.58
C ILE A 62 -4.50 -1.97 -2.58
N LEU A 63 -4.31 -0.68 -2.33
CA LEU A 63 -5.33 0.36 -2.51
C LEU A 63 -5.41 0.73 -3.98
N PHE A 64 -6.60 0.66 -4.54
CA PHE A 64 -6.82 0.88 -5.97
C PHE A 64 -6.34 2.27 -6.43
N TRP A 65 -6.74 3.33 -5.71
CA TRP A 65 -6.48 4.72 -6.12
C TRP A 65 -5.09 5.25 -5.73
N LYS A 66 -4.62 4.85 -4.54
CA LYS A 66 -3.48 5.51 -3.86
C LYS A 66 -2.16 4.79 -4.05
N ASP A 67 -2.17 3.47 -4.25
CA ASP A 67 -0.94 2.70 -4.35
C ASP A 67 -0.43 2.65 -5.79
N ASN A 68 0.89 2.54 -5.96
CA ASN A 68 1.53 2.45 -7.26
C ASN A 68 1.65 0.98 -7.71
N TRP A 69 0.59 0.46 -8.32
CA TRP A 69 0.54 -0.91 -8.88
C TRP A 69 0.52 -0.94 -10.42
N ALA A 70 0.15 0.16 -11.06
CA ALA A 70 0.07 0.30 -12.53
C ALA A 70 1.16 1.24 -13.10
N GLY A 71 2.26 1.44 -12.37
CA GLY A 71 3.35 2.34 -12.75
C GLY A 71 3.19 3.78 -12.23
N ASN A 72 1.95 4.23 -12.05
CA ASN A 72 1.60 5.50 -11.38
C ASN A 72 0.41 5.29 -10.42
N THR A 73 0.11 6.32 -9.62
CA THR A 73 -1.10 6.35 -8.78
C THR A 73 -2.32 6.69 -9.64
N LEU A 74 -3.35 5.85 -9.60
CA LEU A 74 -4.52 6.02 -10.46
C LEU A 74 -5.34 7.26 -10.13
N ASN A 75 -5.28 7.76 -8.88
CA ASN A 75 -5.91 9.04 -8.54
C ASN A 75 -5.29 10.22 -9.32
N SER A 76 -3.99 10.18 -9.61
CA SER A 76 -3.34 11.21 -10.43
C SER A 76 -3.64 11.03 -11.92
N GLN A 77 -3.88 9.80 -12.36
CA GLN A 77 -4.16 9.49 -13.77
C GLN A 77 -5.62 9.77 -14.14
N TRP A 78 -6.56 9.46 -13.25
CA TRP A 78 -8.00 9.61 -13.44
C TRP A 78 -8.64 10.43 -12.32
N PRO A 79 -8.27 11.73 -12.18
CA PRO A 79 -8.72 12.55 -11.05
C PRO A 79 -10.23 12.81 -11.07
N GLN A 80 -10.86 12.84 -12.26
CA GLN A 80 -12.30 13.07 -12.36
C GLN A 80 -13.04 11.82 -11.87
N LEU A 81 -12.71 10.64 -12.38
CA LEU A 81 -13.30 9.39 -11.91
C LEU A 81 -13.08 9.15 -10.41
N ALA A 82 -11.87 9.43 -9.91
CA ALA A 82 -11.55 9.28 -8.50
C ALA A 82 -12.41 10.17 -7.59
N SER A 83 -12.82 11.36 -8.07
CA SER A 83 -13.73 12.24 -7.32
C SER A 83 -15.15 11.67 -7.17
N PHE A 84 -15.56 10.77 -8.06
CA PHE A 84 -16.84 10.07 -7.99
C PHE A 84 -16.75 8.77 -7.17
N ALA A 85 -15.58 8.32 -6.71
CA ALA A 85 -15.47 7.07 -5.97
C ALA A 85 -16.18 7.14 -4.59
N LEU A 86 -17.05 6.17 -4.30
CA LEU A 86 -17.74 6.07 -2.99
C LEU A 86 -16.77 5.82 -1.84
N ASN A 87 -15.73 5.01 -2.12
CA ASN A 87 -14.68 4.69 -1.15
C ASN A 87 -13.29 4.95 -1.74
N PRO A 88 -12.62 6.05 -1.36
CA PRO A 88 -11.28 6.37 -1.84
C PRO A 88 -10.19 5.43 -1.31
N HIS A 89 -10.53 4.54 -0.36
CA HIS A 89 -9.65 3.53 0.23
C HIS A 89 -10.02 2.09 -0.18
N MET A 90 -10.76 1.91 -1.26
CA MET A 90 -11.12 0.59 -1.77
C MET A 90 -9.87 -0.23 -2.20
N SER A 91 -9.94 -1.56 -2.02
CA SER A 91 -8.88 -2.47 -2.48
C SER A 91 -8.99 -2.76 -3.97
N LEU A 92 -7.85 -3.13 -4.56
CA LEU A 92 -7.83 -3.71 -5.90
C LEU A 92 -8.63 -5.02 -5.96
N HIS A 93 -8.59 -5.84 -4.90
CA HIS A 93 -9.41 -7.05 -4.80
C HIS A 93 -10.91 -6.75 -4.87
N GLN A 94 -11.37 -5.71 -4.18
CA GLN A 94 -12.77 -5.34 -4.13
C GLN A 94 -13.29 -4.88 -5.48
N ILE A 95 -12.55 -4.02 -6.21
CA ILE A 95 -13.01 -3.54 -7.51
C ILE A 95 -13.08 -4.66 -8.55
N ILE A 96 -12.08 -5.56 -8.58
CA ILE A 96 -12.04 -6.65 -9.57
C ILE A 96 -13.14 -7.69 -9.30
N ASN A 97 -13.46 -7.97 -8.03
CA ASN A 97 -14.49 -8.96 -7.68
C ASN A 97 -15.92 -8.40 -7.65
N THR A 98 -16.09 -7.09 -7.86
CA THR A 98 -17.43 -6.49 -7.91
C THR A 98 -18.02 -6.71 -9.31
N GLU A 99 -19.15 -7.39 -9.40
CA GLU A 99 -19.83 -7.66 -10.67
C GLU A 99 -20.25 -6.37 -11.39
N ASP A 100 -20.79 -5.41 -10.66
CA ASP A 100 -21.15 -4.09 -11.17
C ASP A 100 -20.21 -3.01 -10.62
N THR A 101 -19.11 -2.75 -11.33
CA THR A 101 -18.15 -1.72 -10.92
C THR A 101 -18.74 -0.31 -10.87
N SER A 102 -19.86 -0.05 -11.55
CA SER A 102 -20.51 1.27 -11.52
C SER A 102 -21.12 1.58 -10.14
N SER A 103 -21.49 0.52 -9.39
CA SER A 103 -22.02 0.64 -8.03
C SER A 103 -20.99 1.13 -7.01
N LEU A 104 -19.71 1.22 -7.40
CA LEU A 104 -18.62 1.71 -6.56
C LEU A 104 -18.43 3.23 -6.66
N PHE A 105 -19.25 3.89 -7.48
CA PHE A 105 -19.16 5.31 -7.76
C PHE A 105 -20.49 6.04 -7.53
N HIS A 106 -20.39 7.34 -7.28
CA HIS A 106 -21.50 8.27 -7.37
C HIS A 106 -21.88 8.45 -8.84
N LEU A 107 -23.17 8.27 -9.14
CA LEU A 107 -23.73 8.47 -10.48
C LEU A 107 -24.70 9.67 -10.46
N PRO A 108 -24.92 10.35 -11.60
CA PRO A 108 -24.35 10.09 -12.93
C PRO A 108 -22.92 10.64 -13.11
N PHE A 109 -22.14 10.01 -13.97
CA PHE A 109 -20.80 10.49 -14.34
C PHE A 109 -20.85 11.75 -15.20
N SER A 110 -19.80 12.58 -15.11
CA SER A 110 -19.49 13.55 -16.17
C SER A 110 -18.97 12.84 -17.42
N VAL A 111 -18.90 13.55 -18.55
CA VAL A 111 -18.35 12.99 -19.80
C VAL A 111 -16.91 12.52 -19.60
N GLU A 112 -16.09 13.35 -18.95
CA GLU A 112 -14.68 13.08 -18.69
C GLU A 112 -14.51 11.92 -17.70
N ALA A 113 -15.34 11.85 -16.65
CA ALA A 113 -15.31 10.74 -15.69
C ALA A 113 -15.72 9.42 -16.35
N PHE A 114 -16.67 9.44 -17.28
CA PHE A 114 -17.09 8.26 -18.02
C PHE A 114 -16.01 7.76 -18.98
N GLU A 115 -15.30 8.66 -19.68
CA GLU A 115 -14.14 8.28 -20.51
C GLU A 115 -13.06 7.60 -19.66
N GLN A 116 -12.70 8.19 -18.52
CA GLN A 116 -11.75 7.60 -17.58
C GLN A 116 -12.23 6.25 -17.03
N TYR A 117 -13.53 6.07 -16.82
CA TYR A 117 -14.11 4.79 -16.41
C TYR A 117 -13.94 3.70 -17.46
N GLN A 118 -14.07 4.03 -18.75
CA GLN A 118 -13.82 3.06 -19.82
C GLN A 118 -12.35 2.64 -19.88
N GLU A 119 -11.41 3.59 -19.72
CA GLU A 119 -9.98 3.29 -19.62
C GLU A 119 -9.67 2.39 -18.42
N MET A 120 -10.29 2.67 -17.28
CA MET A 120 -10.18 1.86 -16.07
C MET A 120 -10.61 0.41 -16.30
N LEU A 121 -11.75 0.19 -16.94
CA LEU A 121 -12.23 -1.16 -17.28
C LEU A 121 -11.25 -1.90 -18.19
N GLY A 122 -10.67 -1.22 -19.19
CA GLY A 122 -9.64 -1.78 -20.05
C GLY A 122 -8.37 -2.15 -19.29
N LEU A 123 -7.96 -1.32 -18.33
CA LEU A 123 -6.79 -1.59 -17.49
C LEU A 123 -7.02 -2.81 -16.59
N LEU A 124 -8.19 -2.92 -15.94
CA LEU A 124 -8.51 -4.05 -15.04
C LEU A 124 -8.45 -5.41 -15.73
N GLN A 125 -8.77 -5.49 -17.04
CA GLN A 125 -8.67 -6.73 -17.80
C GLN A 125 -7.24 -7.29 -17.87
N ASN A 126 -6.22 -6.43 -17.74
CA ASN A 126 -4.81 -6.84 -17.78
C ASN A 126 -4.30 -7.39 -16.43
N PHE A 127 -5.08 -7.26 -15.36
CA PHE A 127 -4.66 -7.63 -14.01
C PHE A 127 -5.66 -8.62 -13.37
N PRO A 128 -5.63 -9.90 -13.79
CA PRO A 128 -6.43 -10.93 -13.13
C PRO A 128 -5.96 -11.11 -11.68
N ILE A 129 -6.91 -11.31 -10.77
CA ILE A 129 -6.60 -11.72 -9.39
C ILE A 129 -5.93 -13.10 -9.44
N LEU A 130 -4.76 -13.20 -8.83
CA LEU A 130 -4.05 -14.46 -8.61
C LEU A 130 -4.28 -14.92 -7.17
N ASP A 131 -4.28 -16.23 -6.93
CA ASP A 131 -4.36 -16.81 -5.59
C ASP A 131 -3.02 -16.73 -4.82
N GLN A 132 -2.24 -15.68 -5.10
CA GLN A 132 -0.92 -15.43 -4.55
C GLN A 132 -0.91 -14.11 -3.79
N ASN A 133 0.02 -13.96 -2.85
CA ASN A 133 0.16 -12.70 -2.13
C ASN A 133 0.66 -11.57 -3.04
N ASP A 134 0.16 -10.37 -2.79
CA ASP A 134 0.68 -9.17 -3.45
C ASP A 134 2.16 -8.97 -3.12
N THR A 135 2.94 -8.51 -4.09
CA THR A 135 4.37 -8.28 -3.89
C THR A 135 4.68 -6.79 -3.88
N TRP A 136 5.30 -6.32 -2.80
CA TRP A 136 5.73 -4.92 -2.64
C TRP A 136 7.25 -4.83 -2.77
N ARG A 137 7.73 -3.99 -3.70
CA ARG A 137 9.16 -3.77 -3.98
C ARG A 137 9.54 -2.30 -3.80
N PHE A 138 10.75 -2.03 -3.34
CA PHE A 138 11.28 -0.67 -3.31
C PHE A 138 11.74 -0.20 -4.71
N PRO A 139 11.59 1.09 -5.06
CA PRO A 139 12.21 1.67 -6.24
C PRO A 139 13.71 1.68 -6.02
N SER A 140 14.42 1.14 -7.01
CA SER A 140 15.88 0.94 -7.08
C SER A 140 16.44 -0.25 -6.29
N GLY A 141 16.66 -1.37 -7.01
CA GLY A 141 17.90 -2.16 -7.01
C GLY A 141 18.41 -2.82 -5.72
N VAL A 142 17.84 -2.57 -4.55
CA VAL A 142 18.32 -3.16 -3.29
C VAL A 142 17.70 -4.56 -3.13
N THR A 143 18.42 -5.56 -3.63
CA THR A 143 18.07 -6.98 -3.55
C THR A 143 18.19 -7.57 -2.14
N SER A 144 18.81 -6.84 -1.21
CA SER A 144 19.04 -7.31 0.17
C SER A 144 18.42 -6.37 1.20
N TYR A 145 17.50 -6.93 1.99
CA TYR A 145 16.82 -6.29 3.11
C TYR A 145 17.80 -5.80 4.20
N ALA A 146 18.43 -4.64 4.01
CA ALA A 146 19.20 -3.96 5.04
C ALA A 146 18.34 -2.84 5.63
N VAL A 147 17.85 -3.04 6.87
CA VAL A 147 17.00 -2.10 7.59
C VAL A 147 17.63 -0.70 7.66
N SER A 148 18.97 -0.64 7.74
CA SER A 148 19.76 0.61 7.71
C SER A 148 19.58 1.41 6.43
N ASN A 149 19.67 0.77 5.26
CA ASN A 149 19.59 1.47 3.98
C ASN A 149 18.15 1.94 3.71
N THR A 150 17.16 1.13 4.09
CA THR A 150 15.76 1.53 3.98
C THR A 150 15.40 2.68 4.91
N TYR A 151 16.01 2.77 6.10
CA TYR A 151 15.78 3.88 7.01
C TYR A 151 16.33 5.19 6.46
N ILE A 152 17.52 5.17 5.85
CA ILE A 152 18.14 6.36 5.22
C ILE A 152 17.30 6.86 4.04
N ILE A 153 16.79 5.95 3.21
CA ILE A 153 15.94 6.32 2.06
C ILE A 153 14.58 6.87 2.52
N LEU A 154 13.96 6.26 3.54
CA LEU A 154 12.63 6.66 4.02
C LEU A 154 12.63 7.91 4.90
N MET A 155 13.72 8.17 5.64
CA MET A 155 13.83 9.33 6.54
C MET A 155 14.45 10.56 5.87
N GLY A 156 14.99 10.42 4.65
CA GLY A 156 15.84 11.45 4.05
C GLY A 156 17.16 11.63 4.81
N GLU A 157 18.05 12.49 4.30
CA GLU A 157 19.30 12.86 4.97
C GLU A 157 19.02 13.57 6.30
N PHE A 158 18.78 12.80 7.36
CA PHE A 158 19.05 13.29 8.70
C PHE A 158 20.56 13.30 8.87
N HIS A 159 21.14 14.50 8.97
CA HIS A 159 22.45 14.67 9.58
C HIS A 159 22.41 13.97 10.94
N THR A 160 23.00 12.78 11.01
CA THR A 160 23.06 12.01 12.24
C THR A 160 23.79 12.86 13.27
N ILE A 161 23.07 13.30 14.31
CA ILE A 161 23.70 13.97 15.44
C ILE A 161 24.74 13.00 15.99
N PRO A 162 26.05 13.36 16.03
CA PRO A 162 27.13 12.42 16.35
C PRO A 162 26.92 11.63 17.65
N ALA A 163 26.23 12.26 18.61
CA ALA A 163 25.88 11.68 19.91
C ALA A 163 25.04 10.40 19.82
N ILE A 164 24.16 10.29 18.82
CA ILE A 164 23.34 9.08 18.65
C ILE A 164 24.23 7.92 18.19
N SER A 165 25.22 8.15 17.32
CA SER A 165 26.16 7.11 16.89
C SER A 165 26.98 6.51 18.04
N TRP A 166 27.25 7.31 19.08
CA TRP A 166 27.99 6.87 20.26
C TRP A 166 27.15 5.95 21.14
N LEU A 167 25.86 6.24 21.31
CA LEU A 167 24.92 5.39 22.03
C LEU A 167 24.79 3.99 21.39
N TRP A 168 24.76 3.92 20.06
CA TRP A 168 24.70 2.63 19.35
C TRP A 168 25.97 1.80 19.48
N LYS A 169 27.14 2.41 19.69
CA LYS A 169 28.41 1.69 19.93
C LYS A 169 28.55 1.16 21.36
N ALA A 170 27.86 1.77 22.32
CA ALA A 170 28.02 1.44 23.74
C ALA A 170 27.24 0.18 24.18
N ASN A 171 26.34 -0.35 23.36
CA ASN A 171 25.47 -1.49 23.72
C ASN A 171 25.89 -2.85 23.10
N CYS A 172 27.12 -2.94 22.57
CA CYS A 172 27.76 -4.22 22.33
C CYS A 172 28.67 -4.54 23.53
N SER A 173 28.09 -5.18 24.55
CA SER A 173 28.80 -5.92 25.60
C SER A 173 28.00 -7.16 25.93
#